data_AF-A0A3N8A6F8-F1
#
_entry.id   AF-A0A3N8A6F8-F1
#
_cell.length_a   1.000
_cell.length_b   1.000
_cell.length_c   1.000
_cell.angle_alpha   90.00
_cell.angle_beta   90.00
_cell.angle_gamma   90.00
#
_symmetry.space_group_name_H-M   'P 1'
#
loop_
_entity.id
_entity.type
_entity.pdbx_description
1 polymer ?
#
loop_
_entity_poly.entity_id
_entity_poly.type
_entity_poly.pdbx_seq_one_letter_code
_entity_poly.pdbx_strand_id
1 'polypeptide(L)' 'MESVLVTTDAATATTQLAYNDRYILRGATGAPLSDVAYALQRDTGPFEYGRTDAHGQTHLLASTSRAENITIYLAE' A
#
# COMPACT_ATOMS: atom_id res chain seq x y z
N MET A 1 47.04 -17.56 26.33
CA MET A 1 46.11 -16.86 27.26
C MET A 1 46.10 -15.42 26.80
N GLU A 2 45.02 -14.72 26.44
CA GLU A 2 43.56 -14.81 26.54
C GLU A 2 43.10 -13.56 25.73
N SER A 3 41.89 -13.31 25.24
CA SER A 3 40.60 -13.99 25.11
C SER A 3 39.88 -13.16 24.03
N VAL A 4 39.31 -13.78 23.00
CA VAL A 4 38.48 -13.09 22.00
C VAL A 4 37.05 -13.14 22.51
N LEU A 5 36.51 -11.99 22.93
CA LEU A 5 35.09 -11.82 23.19
C LEU A 5 34.42 -11.42 21.86
N VAL A 6 33.93 -12.40 21.12
CA VAL A 6 32.91 -12.18 20.10
C VAL A 6 31.57 -12.17 20.83
N THR A 7 31.05 -10.98 21.13
CA THR A 7 29.63 -10.83 21.45
C THR A 7 28.88 -10.76 20.13
N THR A 8 28.47 -11.92 19.61
CA THR A 8 27.43 -11.94 18.58
C THR A 8 26.11 -11.67 19.29
N ASP A 9 25.74 -10.40 19.38
CA ASP A 9 24.35 -10.06 19.66
C ASP A 9 23.56 -10.43 18.40
N ALA A 10 22.93 -11.60 18.44
CA ALA A 10 22.05 -12.05 17.38
C ALA A 10 20.79 -11.17 17.43
N ALA A 11 20.86 -10.02 16.75
CA ALA A 11 19.73 -9.17 16.50
C ALA A 11 18.65 -9.99 15.78
N THR A 12 17.61 -10.39 16.52
CA THR A 12 16.39 -10.94 15.92
C THR A 12 15.77 -9.85 15.05
N ALA A 13 15.92 -9.99 13.73
CA ALA A 13 15.21 -9.16 12.77
C ALA A 13 13.70 -9.39 12.96
N THR A 14 13.02 -8.43 13.58
CA THR A 14 11.57 -8.40 13.55
C THR A 14 11.17 -7.90 12.16
N THR A 15 10.55 -8.77 11.36
CA THR A 15 10.01 -8.35 10.06
C THR A 15 8.85 -7.41 10.32
N GLN A 16 9.11 -6.10 10.19
CA GLN A 16 8.06 -5.10 10.29
C GLN A 16 7.12 -5.24 9.10
N LEU A 17 5.83 -5.44 9.37
CA LEU A 17 4.81 -5.48 8.33
C LEU A 17 4.76 -4.12 7.62
N ALA A 18 4.65 -4.17 6.29
CA ALA A 18 4.53 -2.99 5.44
C ALA A 18 3.30 -3.18 4.56
N TYR A 19 2.33 -2.27 4.70
CA TYR A 19 1.11 -2.23 3.90
C TYR A 19 1.26 -1.12 2.85
N ASN A 20 1.35 -1.51 1.59
CA ASN A 20 1.59 -0.63 0.45
C ASN A 20 0.80 -1.08 -0.78
N ASP A 21 -0.44 -1.52 -0.55
CA ASP A 21 -1.24 -2.20 -1.56
C ASP A 21 -1.46 -1.37 -2.83
N ARG A 22 -1.80 -2.08 -3.89
CA ARG A 22 -2.27 -1.51 -5.16
C ARG A 22 -3.56 -2.20 -5.56
N TYR A 23 -4.57 -1.42 -5.94
CA TYR A 23 -5.90 -1.92 -6.23
C TYR A 23 -6.18 -1.93 -7.73
N ILE A 24 -7.06 -2.83 -8.18
CA ILE A 24 -7.60 -2.87 -9.55
C ILE A 24 -9.08 -2.52 -9.47
N LEU A 25 -9.46 -1.39 -10.07
CA LEU A 25 -10.85 -0.94 -10.13
C LEU A 25 -11.53 -1.56 -11.35
N ARG A 26 -12.70 -2.17 -11.13
CA ARG A 26 -13.49 -2.85 -12.16
C ARG A 26 -14.93 -2.37 -12.10
N GLY A 27 -15.55 -2.23 -13.26
CA GLY A 27 -16.98 -1.94 -13.38
C GLY A 27 -17.83 -3.15 -13.00
N ALA A 28 -19.15 -2.95 -12.94
CA ALA A 28 -20.10 -4.00 -12.56
C ALA A 28 -20.04 -5.26 -13.43
N THR A 29 -19.59 -5.14 -14.69
CA THR A 29 -19.39 -6.26 -15.62
C THR A 29 -18.05 -6.98 -15.45
N GLY A 30 -17.20 -6.53 -14.53
CA GLY A 30 -15.85 -7.05 -14.30
C GLY A 30 -14.77 -6.47 -15.22
N ALA A 31 -15.15 -5.62 -16.18
CA ALA A 31 -14.21 -4.89 -17.04
C ALA A 31 -13.37 -3.90 -16.22
N PRO A 32 -12.05 -3.78 -16.48
CA PRO A 32 -11.22 -2.80 -15.80
C PRO A 32 -11.67 -1.38 -16.13
N LEU A 33 -11.69 -0.52 -15.12
CA LEU A 33 -11.97 0.91 -15.27
C LEU A 33 -10.67 1.62 -15.63
N SER A 34 -10.34 1.69 -16.92
CA SER A 34 -9.11 2.33 -17.40
C SER A 34 -9.27 3.85 -17.52
N ASP A 35 -8.21 4.60 -17.18
CA ASP A 35 -8.17 6.06 -17.31
C ASP A 35 -9.33 6.76 -16.59
N VAL A 36 -9.69 6.29 -15.39
CA VAL A 36 -10.74 6.87 -14.55
C VAL A 36 -10.12 7.60 -13.37
N ALA A 37 -10.59 8.82 -13.10
CA ALA A 37 -10.17 9.59 -11.94
C ALA A 37 -10.77 9.01 -10.65
N TYR A 38 -9.95 8.95 -9.61
CA TYR A 38 -10.37 8.48 -8.29
C TYR A 38 -9.73 9.31 -7.18
N ALA A 39 -10.37 9.26 -6.02
CA ALA A 39 -9.82 9.69 -4.75
C ALA A 39 -9.74 8.50 -3.81
N LEU A 40 -8.65 8.38 -3.08
CA LEU A 40 -8.41 7.34 -2.08
C LEU A 40 -8.25 7.99 -0.73
N GLN A 41 -8.93 7.46 0.29
CA GLN A 41 -8.81 7.93 1.66
C GLN A 41 -8.44 6.75 2.55
N ARG A 42 -7.41 6.93 3.37
CA ARG A 42 -7.03 5.99 4.43
C ARG A 42 -7.64 6.44 5.74
N ASP A 43 -8.37 5.59 6.44
CA ASP A 43 -9.10 5.90 7.70
C ASP A 43 -9.69 7.33 7.69
N THR A 44 -9.28 8.22 8.62
CA THR A 44 -9.68 9.65 8.67
C THR A 44 -8.60 10.59 8.10
N GLY A 45 -7.70 10.05 7.28
CA GLY A 45 -6.59 10.75 6.66
C GLY A 45 -6.99 11.63 5.47
N PRO A 46 -6.00 12.34 4.88
CA PRO A 46 -6.21 13.14 3.69
C PRO A 46 -6.54 12.27 2.48
N PHE A 47 -7.17 12.90 1.47
CA PHE A 47 -7.40 12.28 0.18
C PHE A 47 -6.13 12.26 -0.67
N GLU A 48 -5.87 11.11 -1.29
CA GLU A 48 -4.88 10.88 -2.32
C GLU A 48 -5.60 10.77 -3.68
N TYR A 49 -5.30 11.66 -4.63
CA TYR A 49 -5.97 11.68 -5.94
C TYR A 49 -5.14 10.98 -7.00
N GLY A 50 -5.79 10.29 -7.94
CA GLY A 50 -5.11 9.64 -9.06
C GLY A 50 -6.01 9.34 -10.24
N ARG A 51 -5.42 8.77 -11.30
CA ARG A 51 -6.13 8.11 -12.41
C ARG A 51 -5.65 6.68 -12.54
N THR A 52 -6.56 5.78 -12.88
CA THR A 52 -6.22 4.37 -13.12
C THR A 52 -5.47 4.21 -14.44
N ASP A 53 -4.60 3.21 -14.53
CA ASP A 53 -3.91 2.88 -15.77
C ASP A 53 -4.81 2.08 -16.75
N ALA A 54 -4.24 1.62 -17.86
CA ALA A 54 -4.94 0.83 -18.88
C ALA A 54 -5.54 -0.49 -18.36
N HIS A 55 -5.07 -0.99 -17.20
CA HIS A 55 -5.55 -2.21 -16.56
C HIS A 55 -6.46 -1.92 -15.35
N GLY A 56 -6.83 -0.66 -15.12
CA GLY A 56 -7.64 -0.24 -13.99
C GLY A 56 -6.86 -0.15 -12.68
N GLN A 57 -5.52 -0.14 -12.72
CA GLN A 57 -4.71 -0.15 -11.50
C GLN A 57 -4.59 1.26 -10.93
N THR A 58 -4.75 1.37 -9.61
CA THR A 58 -4.40 2.58 -8.86
C THR A 58 -2.88 2.73 -8.78
N HIS A 59 -2.42 3.86 -8.23
CA HIS A 59 -1.02 3.97 -7.82
C HIS A 59 -0.74 3.05 -6.63
N LEU A 60 0.56 2.78 -6.39
CA LEU A 60 1.02 2.03 -5.23
C LEU A 60 0.96 2.93 -3.99
N LEU A 61 0.29 2.47 -2.95
CA LEU A 61 0.20 3.20 -1.70
C LEU A 61 1.57 3.33 -1.01
N ALA A 62 1.85 4.50 -0.43
CA ALA A 62 2.98 4.66 0.48
C ALA A 62 2.91 3.63 1.62
N SER A 63 4.05 3.04 1.97
CA SER A 63 4.13 1.99 2.98
C SER A 63 3.81 2.50 4.38
N THR A 64 2.93 1.80 5.08
CA THR A 64 2.63 2.03 6.50
C THR A 64 2.84 0.75 7.31
N SER A 65 3.15 0.88 8.59
CA SER A 65 3.34 -0.25 9.50
C SER A 65 2.05 -0.78 10.12
N ARG A 66 0.93 -0.10 9.86
CA ARG A 66 -0.39 -0.42 10.39
C ARG A 66 -1.36 -0.67 9.25
N ALA A 67 -2.19 -1.70 9.37
CA ALA A 67 -3.33 -1.88 8.47
C ALA A 67 -4.35 -0.76 8.70
N GLU A 68 -4.91 -0.21 7.62
CA GLU A 68 -5.84 0.92 7.65
C GLU A 68 -7.02 0.61 6.73
N ASN A 69 -8.20 1.16 7.03
CA ASN A 69 -9.32 1.04 6.11
C ASN A 69 -9.08 1.96 4.92
N ILE A 70 -9.30 1.45 3.72
CA ILE A 70 -9.17 2.22 2.48
C ILE A 70 -10.56 2.40 1.88
N THR A 71 -10.93 3.65 1.63
CA THR A 71 -12.12 3.99 0.84
C THR A 71 -11.68 4.60 -0.48
N ILE A 72 -12.23 4.09 -1.58
CA ILE A 72 -11.95 4.60 -2.93
C ILE A 72 -13.24 5.18 -3.50
N TYR A 73 -13.16 6.43 -3.92
CA TYR A 73 -14.23 7.17 -4.55
C TYR A 73 -13.91 7.34 -6.04
N LEU A 74 -14.90 7.09 -6.89
CA LEU A 74 -14.78 7.35 -8.33
C LEU A 74 -15.36 8.74 -8.63
N ALA A 75 -14.68 9.50 -9.48
CA ALA A 75 -15.24 10.72 -10.05
C ALA A 75 -15.94 10.36 -11.37
N GLU A 76 -17.22 10.72 -11.49
CA GLU A 76 -17.98 10.68 -12.76
C GLU A 76 -17.61 11.87 -13.66
#